data_AF-A0A7G2E338-F1
#
_entry.id   AF-A0A7G2E338-F1
#
_cell.length_a   1.000
_cell.length_b   1.000
_cell.length_c   1.000
_cell.angle_alpha   90.00
_cell.angle_beta   90.00
_cell.angle_gamma   90.00
#
_symmetry.space_group_name_H-M   'P 1'
#
loop_
_entity.id
_entity.type
_entity.pdbx_description
1 polymer ?
#
loop_
_entity_poly.entity_id
_entity_poly.type
_entity_poly.pdbx_seq_one_letter_code
_entity_poly.pdbx_strand_id
1 'polypeptide(L)'
;MDTYRYHGHSMSDPGSTYRTRDEISGVRQERDPIERIKKLVLSHDLATEKELKDMEKEIRKEVDDAIAKAKDCPMPEPSELFTNVYVKGFGTESFGPDRKEVKASLP
;
A
#
# COMPACT_ATOMS: atom_id res chain seq x y z
N MET A 1 12.23 -16.01 7.57
CA MET A 1 12.74 -15.12 6.51
C MET A 1 13.17 -13.84 7.19
N ASP A 2 14.44 -13.47 7.08
CA ASP A 2 15.00 -12.26 7.71
C ASP A 2 15.04 -11.10 6.69
N THR A 3 14.45 -9.96 7.03
CA THR A 3 14.30 -8.79 6.15
C THR A 3 14.43 -7.49 6.94
N TYR A 4 14.54 -6.36 6.23
CA TYR A 4 14.75 -5.06 6.84
C TYR A 4 13.85 -3.98 6.24
N ARG A 5 13.14 -3.23 7.10
CA ARG A 5 12.27 -2.13 6.69
C ARG A 5 13.05 -0.82 6.64
N TYR A 6 13.35 -0.34 5.44
CA TYR A 6 14.12 0.90 5.27
C TYR A 6 13.41 2.16 5.80
N HIS A 7 12.07 2.15 5.80
CA HIS A 7 11.26 3.28 6.22
C HIS A 7 10.79 3.15 7.67
N GLY A 8 10.09 4.18 8.14
CA GLY A 8 9.35 4.20 9.39
C GLY A 8 8.29 3.09 9.50
N HIS A 9 7.69 2.91 10.70
CA HIS A 9 6.63 1.90 10.89
C HIS A 9 5.38 2.23 10.09
N SER A 10 5.09 3.52 9.97
CA SER A 10 4.00 4.07 9.18
C SER A 10 4.40 5.47 8.71
N MET A 11 3.50 6.13 7.98
CA MET A 11 3.66 7.53 7.61
C MET A 11 3.77 8.47 8.84
N SER A 12 3.26 8.04 10.00
CA SER A 12 3.26 8.84 11.24
C SER A 12 4.46 8.55 12.15
N ASP A 13 5.16 7.42 11.96
CA ASP A 13 6.37 7.08 12.72
C ASP A 13 7.59 7.14 11.79
N PRO A 14 8.42 8.19 11.87
CA PRO A 14 9.60 8.33 10.99
C PRO A 14 10.71 7.32 11.30
N GLY A 15 10.69 6.67 12.47
CA GLY A 15 11.64 5.64 12.85
C GLY A 15 13.07 6.08 13.19
N SER A 16 13.34 7.39 13.19
CA SER A 16 14.65 7.97 13.52
C SER A 16 14.93 8.07 15.03
N THR A 17 13.94 7.80 15.88
CA THR A 17 14.06 7.85 17.34
C THR A 17 14.64 6.57 17.94
N TYR A 18 14.64 5.48 17.18
CA TYR A 18 15.03 4.14 17.67
C TYR A 18 15.94 3.37 16.70
N ARG A 19 16.37 4.00 15.60
CA ARG A 19 17.36 3.47 14.62
C ARG A 19 18.23 4.58 14.09
N THR A 20 19.46 4.25 13.72
CA THR A 20 20.38 5.23 13.13
C THR A 20 20.23 5.25 11.61
N ARG A 21 20.56 6.40 10.99
CA ARG A 21 20.60 6.51 9.52
C ARG A 21 21.68 5.62 8.92
N ASP A 22 22.79 5.43 9.63
CA ASP A 22 23.92 4.62 9.19
C ASP A 22 23.60 3.12 9.17
N GLU A 23 22.85 2.64 10.16
CA GLU A 23 22.34 1.26 10.16
C GLU A 23 21.45 1.01 8.93
N ILE A 24 20.47 1.89 8.70
CA ILE A 24 19.51 1.76 7.59
C ILE A 24 20.23 1.83 6.24
N SER A 25 21.17 2.78 6.08
CA SER A 25 21.91 2.95 4.83
C SER A 25 22.86 1.79 4.56
N GLY A 26 23.56 1.28 5.58
CA GLY A 26 24.42 0.10 5.47
C GLY A 26 23.63 -1.13 5.04
N VAL A 27 22.51 -1.42 5.71
CA VAL A 27 21.67 -2.57 5.34
C VAL A 27 21.11 -2.41 3.92
N ARG A 28 20.71 -1.21 3.50
CA ARG A 28 20.23 -0.99 2.13
C ARG A 28 21.35 -1.19 1.09
N GLN A 29 22.56 -0.71 1.34
CA GLN A 29 23.67 -0.88 0.39
C GLN A 29 24.09 -2.34 0.24
N GLU A 30 24.09 -3.11 1.34
CA GLU A 30 24.61 -4.48 1.35
C GLU A 30 23.55 -5.55 1.05
N ARG A 31 22.30 -5.33 1.46
CA ARG A 31 21.25 -6.36 1.47
C ARG A 31 20.04 -6.04 0.59
N ASP A 32 20.07 -5.01 -0.25
CA ASP A 32 18.95 -4.71 -1.16
C ASP A 32 18.73 -5.87 -2.16
N PRO A 33 17.58 -6.57 -2.08
CA PRO A 33 17.29 -7.70 -2.94
C PRO A 33 17.11 -7.28 -4.41
N ILE A 34 16.63 -6.06 -4.68
CA ILE A 34 16.42 -5.56 -6.05
C ILE A 34 17.76 -5.38 -6.74
N GLU A 35 18.72 -4.73 -6.06
CA GLU A 35 20.08 -4.56 -6.61
C GLU A 35 20.81 -5.90 -6.78
N ARG A 36 20.62 -6.84 -5.85
CA ARG A 36 21.18 -8.19 -5.98
C ARG A 36 20.63 -8.93 -7.20
N ILE A 37 19.32 -8.91 -7.40
CA ILE A 37 18.68 -9.56 -8.56
C ILE A 37 19.06 -8.86 -9.85
N LYS A 38 19.09 -7.53 -9.89
CA LYS A 38 19.55 -6.76 -11.05
C LYS A 38 20.94 -7.18 -11.51
N LYS A 39 21.90 -7.31 -10.58
CA LYS A 39 23.26 -7.80 -10.89
C LYS A 39 23.24 -9.21 -11.48
N LEU A 40 22.43 -10.12 -10.93
CA LEU A 40 22.30 -11.48 -11.43
C LEU A 40 21.68 -11.55 -12.83
N VAL A 41 20.66 -10.74 -13.09
CA VAL A 41 20.01 -10.66 -14.42
C VAL A 41 21.01 -10.18 -15.47
N LEU A 42 21.77 -9.12 -15.16
CA LEU A 42 22.80 -8.58 -16.05
C LEU A 42 23.96 -9.55 -16.25
N SER A 43 24.42 -10.24 -15.19
CA SER A 43 25.56 -11.16 -15.28
C SER A 43 25.27 -12.45 -16.04
N HIS A 44 23.99 -12.78 -16.24
CA HIS A 44 23.54 -13.96 -16.97
C HIS A 44 22.92 -13.59 -18.33
N ASP A 45 23.09 -12.34 -18.79
CA ASP A 45 22.57 -11.82 -20.05
C ASP A 45 21.05 -12.06 -20.24
N LEU A 46 20.30 -12.06 -19.14
CA LEU A 46 18.84 -12.29 -19.15
C LEU A 46 18.06 -11.04 -19.57
N ALA A 47 18.66 -9.86 -19.39
CA ALA A 47 18.17 -8.58 -19.86
C ALA A 47 19.33 -7.59 -19.92
N THR A 48 19.16 -6.53 -20.70
CA THR A 48 20.08 -5.39 -20.78
C THR A 48 19.71 -4.32 -19.77
N GLU A 49 20.68 -3.45 -19.43
CA GLU A 49 20.42 -2.31 -18.55
C GLU A 49 19.33 -1.37 -19.11
N LYS A 50 19.25 -1.26 -20.44
CA LYS A 50 18.22 -0.48 -21.12
C LYS A 50 16.83 -1.06 -20.90
N GLU A 51 16.66 -2.37 -21.11
CA GLU A 51 15.37 -3.04 -20.91
C GLU A 51 14.89 -2.93 -19.46
N LEU A 52 15.80 -3.03 -18.49
CA LEU A 52 15.45 -2.83 -17.08
C LEU A 52 15.00 -1.39 -16.78
N LYS A 53 15.66 -0.40 -17.36
CA LYS A 53 15.27 1.02 -17.22
C LYS A 53 13.94 1.33 -17.91
N ASP A 54 13.72 0.75 -19.09
CA ASP A 54 12.47 0.92 -19.83
C ASP A 54 11.30 0.29 -19.03
N MET A 55 11.50 -0.90 -18.44
CA MET A 55 10.53 -1.54 -17.55
C MET A 55 10.23 -0.68 -16.30
N GLU A 56 11.24 -0.12 -15.64
CA GLU A 56 11.02 0.79 -14.50
C GLU A 56 10.15 2.00 -14.88
N LYS A 57 10.33 2.53 -16.10
CA LYS A 57 9.54 3.66 -16.60
C LYS A 57 8.09 3.27 -16.88
N GLU A 58 7.87 2.09 -17.47
CA GLU A 58 6.53 1.56 -17.71
C GLU A 58 5.77 1.35 -16.40
N ILE A 59 6.39 0.69 -15.41
CA ILE A 59 5.78 0.45 -14.10
C ILE A 59 5.45 1.77 -13.39
N ARG A 60 6.33 2.78 -13.45
CA ARG A 60 6.03 4.10 -12.88
C ARG A 60 4.80 4.73 -13.51
N LYS A 61 4.67 4.64 -14.83
CA LYS A 61 3.50 5.13 -15.54
C LYS A 61 2.23 4.42 -15.10
N GLU A 62 2.25 3.09 -14.97
CA GLU A 62 1.10 2.32 -14.48
C GLU A 62 0.67 2.74 -13.07
N VAL A 63 1.64 2.98 -12.17
CA VAL A 63 1.36 3.47 -10.82
C VAL A 63 0.78 4.88 -10.84
N ASP A 64 1.33 5.78 -11.64
CA ASP A 64 0.83 7.16 -11.77
C ASP A 64 -0.61 7.18 -12.33
N ASP A 65 -0.91 6.36 -13.33
CA ASP A 65 -2.25 6.22 -13.91
C ASP A 65 -3.23 5.66 -12.86
N ALA A 66 -2.82 4.68 -12.06
CA ALA A 66 -3.62 4.13 -10.96
C ALA A 66 -3.89 5.17 -9.86
N ILE A 67 -2.90 5.99 -9.52
CA ILE A 67 -3.04 7.09 -8.54
C ILE A 67 -4.01 8.14 -9.07
N ALA A 68 -3.90 8.53 -10.34
CA ALA A 68 -4.82 9.49 -10.96
C ALA A 68 -6.26 8.99 -10.88
N LYS A 69 -6.49 7.73 -11.28
CA LYS A 69 -7.80 7.08 -11.18
C LYS A 69 -8.32 7.05 -9.74
N ALA A 70 -7.47 6.72 -8.77
CA ALA A 70 -7.87 6.66 -7.36
C ALA A 70 -8.23 8.04 -6.79
N LYS A 71 -7.58 9.12 -7.25
CA LYS A 71 -7.89 10.49 -6.84
C LYS A 71 -9.16 11.03 -7.49
N ASP A 72 -9.46 10.61 -8.72
CA ASP A 72 -10.66 11.00 -9.45
C ASP A 72 -11.90 10.21 -9.00
N CYS A 73 -11.73 9.12 -8.24
CA CYS A 73 -12.85 8.37 -7.69
C CYS A 73 -13.69 9.25 -6.75
N PRO A 74 -15.02 9.29 -6.93
CA PRO A 74 -15.88 10.02 -6.01
C PRO A 74 -15.83 9.39 -4.62
N MET A 75 -16.11 10.20 -3.60
CA MET A 75 -16.32 9.68 -2.26
C MET A 75 -17.51 8.71 -2.25
N PRO A 76 -17.45 7.62 -1.48
CA PRO A 76 -18.59 6.72 -1.34
C PRO A 76 -19.77 7.46 -0.69
N GLU A 77 -20.98 7.07 -1.06
CA GLU A 77 -22.20 7.62 -0.47
C GLU A 77 -22.24 7.32 1.03
N PRO A 78 -22.70 8.24 1.90
CA PRO A 78 -22.76 8.03 3.34
C PRO A 78 -23.53 6.76 3.76
N SER A 79 -24.50 6.31 2.94
CA SER A 79 -25.23 5.07 3.17
C SER A 79 -24.34 3.81 3.10
N GLU A 80 -23.21 3.85 2.38
CA GLU A 80 -22.30 2.71 2.28
C GLU A 80 -21.66 2.35 3.62
N LEU A 81 -21.54 3.31 4.55
CA LEU A 81 -21.03 3.09 5.91
C LEU A 81 -21.76 1.95 6.65
N PHE A 82 -23.03 1.74 6.34
CA PHE A 82 -23.87 0.75 6.99
C PHE A 82 -23.93 -0.59 6.24
N THR A 83 -23.33 -0.68 5.05
CA THR A 83 -23.31 -1.92 4.28
C THR A 83 -22.25 -2.90 4.80
N ASN A 84 -22.40 -4.19 4.50
CA ASN A 84 -21.46 -5.27 4.85
C ASN A 84 -21.24 -5.54 6.36
N VAL A 85 -22.09 -5.00 7.23
CA VAL A 85 -22.08 -5.30 8.67
C VAL A 85 -22.74 -6.65 8.98
N TYR A 86 -23.84 -6.96 8.29
CA TYR A 86 -24.54 -8.25 8.37
C TYR A 86 -24.75 -8.85 6.98
N VAL A 87 -25.03 -10.16 6.95
CA VAL A 87 -25.50 -10.83 5.74
C VAL A 87 -26.89 -10.31 5.36
N LYS A 88 -27.12 -10.13 4.05
CA LYS A 88 -28.41 -9.69 3.53
C LYS A 88 -29.53 -10.65 3.94
N GLY A 89 -30.69 -10.11 4.30
CA GLY A 89 -31.92 -10.83 4.60
C GLY A 89 -32.26 -10.92 6.08
N PHE A 90 -31.47 -10.29 6.97
CA PHE A 90 -31.73 -10.30 8.41
C PHE A 90 -32.51 -9.08 8.91
N GLY A 91 -32.78 -8.08 8.06
CA GLY A 91 -33.66 -6.94 8.37
C GLY A 91 -33.26 -6.20 9.64
N THR A 92 -31.95 -6.09 9.91
CA THR A 92 -31.45 -5.58 11.18
C THR A 92 -31.46 -4.07 11.20
N GLU A 93 -31.99 -3.46 12.26
CA GLU A 93 -31.98 -2.01 12.44
C GLU A 93 -30.70 -1.56 13.16
N SER A 94 -30.01 -0.58 12.58
CA SER A 94 -28.88 0.11 13.20
C SER A 94 -29.36 1.39 13.86
N PHE A 95 -28.91 1.65 15.09
CA PHE A 95 -29.29 2.82 15.87
C PHE A 95 -28.07 3.67 16.23
N GLY A 96 -28.31 4.96 16.49
CA GLY A 96 -27.29 5.85 17.05
C GLY A 96 -26.84 5.44 18.46
N PRO A 97 -25.79 6.08 19.01
CA PRO A 97 -25.28 5.78 20.36
C PRO A 97 -26.34 5.92 21.47
N ASP A 98 -27.34 6.78 21.25
CA ASP A 98 -28.46 7.03 22.15
C ASP A 98 -29.63 6.05 21.98
N ARG A 99 -29.61 5.22 20.93
CA ARG A 99 -30.63 4.21 20.58
C ARG A 99 -32.05 4.74 20.38
N LYS A 100 -32.21 6.04 20.12
CA LYS A 100 -33.54 6.66 20.00
C LYS A 100 -34.11 6.63 18.59
N GLU A 101 -33.24 6.66 17.58
CA GLU A 101 -33.63 6.70 16.18
C GLU A 101 -32.92 5.60 15.40
N VAL A 102 -33.68 4.90 14.55
CA VAL A 102 -33.11 4.01 13.54
C VAL A 102 -32.34 4.87 12.55
N LYS A 103 -31.04 4.65 12.45
CA LYS A 103 -30.14 5.37 11.53
C LYS A 103 -30.01 4.67 10.18
N ALA A 104 -30.16 3.36 10.14
CA ALA A 104 -30.21 2.59 8.90
C ALA A 104 -30.93 1.25 9.12
N SER A 105 -31.71 0.82 8.12
CA SER A 105 -32.15 -0.57 8.00
C SER A 105 -31.12 -1.33 7.17
N LEU A 106 -30.46 -2.28 7.80
CA LEU A 106 -29.44 -3.11 7.17
C LEU A 106 -30.13 -4.18 6.31
N PRO A 107 -29.57 -4.51 5.14
CA PRO A 107 -30.21 -5.41 4.19
C PRO A 107 -30.39 -6.82 4.72
#